data_AF-C9LAI0-F1
#
_entry.id   AF-C9LAI0-F1
#
_cell.length_a   1.000
_cell.length_b   1.000
_cell.length_c   1.000
_cell.angle_alpha   90.00
_cell.angle_beta   90.00
_cell.angle_gamma   90.00
#
_symmetry.space_group_name_H-M   'P 1'
#
loop_
_entity.id
_entity.type
_entity.pdbx_description
1 polymer ?
#
loop_
_entity_poly.entity_id
_entity_poly.type
_entity_poly.pdbx_seq_one_letter_code
_entity_poly.pdbx_strand_id
1 'polypeptide(L)'
;MNRQIFTDLLEMKEFKAVKSILEDMDTATIAELLGELKEKERREAFGLIETPKKEKVFAQLDDDMQSCLAKTFTEKDGQNTREVQEKQYFDTSVLIHAKNRIGWLLFLMLSATITQTIIAHYESAFAAVPLLVSFIPMLTDTGGNCGSQSSTLIIRGIALDEIGFRDIFKVMFKEVRVALLVSLGLAAVNGIYILLRYHNGMLAVLIAISLTATIFMAKLIGCVLPLFAGKLHLDPAIMAAPLITTIVDAGSIMIYFTIATKLLGVV
;
A
#
# COMPACT_ATOMS: atom_id res chain seq x y z
N MET A 1 -26.34 34.00 -12.72
CA MET A 1 -25.04 34.53 -12.23
C MET A 1 -24.38 35.31 -13.36
N ASN A 2 -23.68 36.42 -13.07
CA ASN A 2 -23.02 37.18 -14.13
C ASN A 2 -21.76 36.42 -14.59
N ARG A 3 -21.80 35.87 -15.82
CA ARG A 3 -20.74 35.06 -16.45
C ARG A 3 -19.36 35.70 -16.34
N GLN A 4 -19.29 37.02 -16.47
CA GLN A 4 -18.03 37.76 -16.38
C GLN A 4 -17.34 37.54 -15.02
N ILE A 5 -18.11 37.51 -13.92
CA ILE A 5 -17.57 37.30 -12.58
C ILE A 5 -16.96 35.90 -12.44
N PHE A 6 -17.58 34.88 -13.04
CA PHE A 6 -17.07 33.52 -12.98
C PHE A 6 -15.76 33.36 -13.76
N THR A 7 -15.70 33.94 -14.97
CA THR A 7 -14.49 33.94 -15.80
C THR A 7 -13.37 34.76 -15.14
N ASP A 8 -13.68 35.92 -14.57
CA ASP A 8 -12.71 36.76 -13.85
C ASP A 8 -12.13 36.00 -12.63
N LEU A 9 -12.97 35.28 -11.88
CA LEU A 9 -12.51 34.45 -10.74
C LEU A 9 -11.60 33.29 -11.17
N LEU A 10 -11.87 32.67 -12.33
CA LEU A 10 -10.99 31.67 -12.92
C LEU A 10 -9.66 32.28 -13.35
N GLU A 11 -9.67 33.44 -14.01
CA GLU A 11 -8.45 34.14 -14.42
C GLU A 11 -7.60 34.60 -13.22
N MET A 12 -8.25 35.03 -12.13
CA MET A 12 -7.62 35.41 -10.86
C MET A 12 -7.15 34.22 -10.01
N LYS A 13 -7.41 32.97 -10.46
CA LYS A 13 -7.08 31.72 -9.74
C LYS A 13 -7.73 31.60 -8.35
N GLU A 14 -8.89 32.20 -8.16
CA GLU A 14 -9.69 32.11 -6.92
C GLU A 14 -10.48 30.79 -6.87
N PHE A 15 -9.77 29.66 -6.96
CA PHE A 15 -10.36 28.33 -7.13
C PHE A 15 -11.34 27.92 -6.02
N LYS A 16 -11.17 28.46 -4.81
CA LYS A 16 -12.07 28.21 -3.68
C LYS A 16 -13.44 28.85 -3.88
N ALA A 17 -13.47 30.08 -4.41
CA ALA A 17 -14.72 30.78 -4.73
C ALA A 17 -15.41 30.11 -5.92
N VAL A 18 -14.66 29.75 -6.96
CA VAL A 18 -15.17 29.01 -8.12
C VAL A 18 -15.77 27.67 -7.72
N LYS A 19 -15.11 26.91 -6.84
CA LYS A 19 -15.62 25.64 -6.32
C LYS A 19 -16.95 25.81 -5.56
N SER A 20 -17.02 26.80 -4.66
CA SER A 20 -18.25 27.11 -3.91
C SER A 20 -19.42 27.44 -4.84
N ILE A 21 -19.16 28.19 -5.92
CA ILE A 21 -20.17 28.54 -6.91
C ILE A 21 -20.68 27.30 -7.66
N LEU A 22 -19.76 26.42 -8.10
CA LEU A 22 -20.10 25.18 -8.79
C LEU A 22 -20.86 24.19 -7.88
N GLU A 23 -20.62 24.22 -6.58
CA GLU A 23 -21.34 23.41 -5.59
C GLU A 23 -22.82 23.81 -5.50
N ASP A 24 -23.13 25.10 -5.59
CA ASP A 24 -24.49 25.63 -5.49
C ASP A 24 -25.29 25.49 -6.80
N MET A 25 -24.62 25.23 -7.93
CA MET A 25 -25.25 25.06 -9.25
C MET A 25 -25.74 23.62 -9.50
N ASP A 26 -26.80 23.49 -10.29
CA ASP A 26 -27.27 22.20 -10.81
C ASP A 26 -26.41 21.75 -12.01
N THR A 27 -26.48 20.46 -12.35
CA THR A 27 -25.60 19.87 -13.35
C THR A 27 -25.84 20.40 -14.76
N ALA A 28 -27.08 20.78 -15.10
CA ALA A 28 -27.43 21.27 -16.43
C ALA A 28 -26.89 22.69 -16.62
N THR A 29 -27.04 23.54 -15.61
CA THR A 29 -26.46 24.90 -15.64
C THR A 29 -24.94 24.86 -15.68
N ILE A 30 -24.30 23.90 -15.02
CA ILE A 30 -22.84 23.71 -15.12
C ILE A 30 -22.45 23.26 -16.55
N ALA A 31 -23.18 22.32 -17.15
CA ALA A 31 -22.92 21.86 -18.52
C ALA A 31 -23.05 22.99 -19.55
N GLU A 32 -24.09 23.82 -19.42
CA GLU A 32 -24.28 25.02 -20.25
C GLU A 32 -23.14 26.03 -20.07
N LEU A 33 -22.78 26.34 -18.81
CA LEU A 33 -21.67 27.23 -18.50
C LEU A 33 -20.35 26.74 -19.13
N LEU A 34 -20.06 25.44 -19.06
CA LEU A 34 -18.86 24.85 -19.65
C LEU A 34 -18.85 24.97 -21.18
N GLY A 35 -20.01 24.91 -21.83
CA GLY A 35 -20.17 25.09 -23.28
C GLY A 35 -19.69 26.45 -23.74
N GLU A 36 -19.93 27.48 -22.93
CA GLU A 36 -19.60 28.87 -23.24
C GLU A 36 -18.15 29.27 -22.90
N LEU A 37 -17.43 28.44 -22.15
CA LEU A 37 -16.05 28.70 -21.75
C LEU A 37 -15.05 28.31 -22.85
N LYS A 38 -13.92 29.02 -22.90
CA LYS A 38 -12.79 28.62 -23.75
C LYS A 38 -12.21 27.29 -23.26
N GLU A 39 -11.53 26.56 -24.15
CA GLU A 39 -10.99 25.23 -23.85
C GLU A 39 -10.12 25.19 -22.57
N LYS A 40 -9.38 26.25 -22.27
CA LYS A 40 -8.57 26.35 -21.05
C LYS A 40 -9.44 26.52 -19.79
N GLU A 41 -10.31 27.52 -19.78
CA GLU A 41 -11.22 27.84 -18.67
C GLU A 41 -12.17 26.69 -18.38
N ARG A 42 -12.70 26.05 -19.43
CA ARG A 42 -13.57 24.88 -19.35
C ARG A 42 -12.91 23.72 -18.61
N ARG A 43 -11.63 23.48 -18.89
CA ARG A 43 -10.85 22.42 -18.23
C ARG A 43 -10.63 22.72 -16.76
N GLU A 44 -10.27 23.95 -16.44
CA GLU A 44 -10.07 24.39 -15.05
C GLU A 44 -11.38 24.31 -14.25
N ALA A 45 -12.48 24.82 -14.81
CA ALA A 45 -13.81 24.74 -14.20
C ALA A 45 -14.28 23.29 -14.01
N PHE A 46 -14.16 22.43 -15.04
CA PHE A 46 -14.55 21.03 -14.94
C PHE A 46 -13.68 20.25 -13.94
N GLY A 47 -12.40 20.63 -13.80
CA GLY A 47 -11.49 20.07 -12.80
C GLY A 47 -11.96 20.28 -11.35
N LEU A 48 -12.65 21.38 -11.08
CA LEU A 48 -13.11 21.79 -9.74
C LEU A 48 -14.46 21.19 -9.33
N ILE A 49 -15.18 20.54 -10.26
CA ILE A 49 -16.46 19.89 -9.97
C ILE A 49 -16.23 18.64 -9.11
N GLU A 50 -17.03 18.47 -8.06
CA GLU A 50 -16.96 17.28 -7.21
C GLU A 50 -17.39 16.00 -7.94
N THR A 51 -16.70 14.90 -7.65
CA THR A 51 -16.86 13.58 -8.27
C THR A 51 -18.32 13.12 -8.49
N PRO A 52 -19.27 13.24 -7.52
CA PRO A 52 -20.65 12.80 -7.73
C PRO A 52 -21.46 13.66 -8.72
N LYS A 53 -21.08 14.93 -8.94
CA LYS A 53 -21.70 15.82 -9.94
C LYS A 53 -20.96 15.75 -11.28
N LYS A 54 -19.66 15.50 -11.26
CA LYS A 54 -18.76 15.53 -12.43
C LYS A 54 -19.20 14.55 -13.54
N GLU A 55 -19.58 13.33 -13.18
CA GLU A 55 -20.08 12.33 -14.14
C GLU A 55 -21.40 12.75 -14.79
N LYS A 56 -22.33 13.32 -14.00
CA LYS A 56 -23.62 13.79 -14.49
C LYS A 56 -23.49 15.00 -15.40
N VAL A 57 -22.60 15.93 -15.06
CA VAL A 57 -22.27 17.08 -15.91
C VAL A 57 -21.64 16.57 -17.21
N PHE A 58 -20.67 15.66 -17.15
CA PHE A 58 -20.01 15.10 -18.33
C PHE A 58 -21.00 14.46 -19.31
N ALA A 59 -21.95 13.68 -18.81
CA ALA A 59 -22.98 13.04 -19.62
C ALA A 59 -23.98 14.02 -20.28
N GLN A 60 -24.04 15.27 -19.80
CA GLN A 60 -24.89 16.33 -20.35
C GLN A 60 -24.17 17.24 -21.35
N LEU A 61 -22.85 17.07 -21.52
CA LEU A 61 -22.07 17.77 -22.53
C LEU A 61 -22.27 17.15 -23.91
N ASP A 62 -22.04 17.92 -24.97
CA ASP A 62 -22.00 17.41 -26.34
C ASP A 62 -20.79 16.49 -26.59
N ASP A 63 -20.87 15.66 -27.63
CA ASP A 63 -19.88 14.63 -27.96
C ASP A 63 -18.48 15.21 -28.23
N ASP A 64 -18.41 16.42 -28.78
CA ASP A 64 -17.16 17.12 -29.11
C ASP A 64 -16.45 17.61 -27.83
N MET A 65 -17.21 18.16 -26.88
CA MET A 65 -16.73 18.58 -25.57
C MET A 65 -16.31 17.39 -24.72
N GLN A 66 -17.11 16.31 -24.71
CA GLN A 66 -16.75 15.07 -24.02
C GLN A 66 -15.42 14.53 -24.56
N SER A 67 -15.24 14.51 -25.88
CA SER A 67 -14.00 14.07 -26.53
C SER A 67 -12.81 14.97 -26.21
N CYS A 68 -13.00 16.29 -26.19
CA CYS A 68 -11.97 17.28 -25.87
C CYS A 68 -11.49 17.17 -24.41
N LEU A 69 -12.45 17.04 -23.49
CA LEU A 69 -12.17 16.86 -22.07
C LEU A 69 -11.52 15.48 -21.83
N ALA A 70 -12.04 14.41 -22.42
CA ALA A 70 -11.49 13.06 -22.28
C ALA A 70 -10.03 12.95 -22.75
N LYS A 71 -9.68 13.54 -23.90
CA LYS A 71 -8.29 13.59 -24.39
C LYS A 71 -7.37 14.36 -23.44
N THR A 72 -7.86 15.46 -22.87
CA THR A 72 -7.05 16.24 -21.94
C THR A 72 -6.89 15.56 -20.58
N PHE A 73 -7.93 14.92 -20.04
CA PHE A 73 -7.86 14.26 -18.74
C PHE A 73 -7.07 12.93 -18.80
N THR A 74 -7.02 12.25 -19.95
CA THR A 74 -6.18 11.06 -20.12
C THR A 74 -4.69 11.40 -20.26
N GLU A 75 -4.32 12.53 -20.86
CA GLU A 75 -2.92 12.90 -21.11
C GLU A 75 -2.34 13.89 -20.07
N LYS A 76 -3.12 14.88 -19.61
CA LYS A 76 -2.64 15.94 -18.70
C LYS A 76 -2.89 15.65 -17.22
N ASP A 77 -3.86 14.86 -16.79
CA ASP A 77 -4.01 14.60 -15.34
C ASP A 77 -2.88 13.76 -14.78
N GLY A 78 -2.35 12.81 -15.56
CA GLY A 78 -1.16 12.05 -15.16
C GLY A 78 0.09 12.93 -15.01
N GLN A 79 0.23 13.95 -15.86
CA GLN A 79 1.36 14.88 -15.82
C GLN A 79 1.16 16.00 -14.79
N ASN A 80 -0.01 16.65 -14.74
CA ASN A 80 -0.34 17.68 -13.74
C ASN A 80 -0.35 17.11 -12.32
N THR A 81 -0.87 15.90 -12.09
CA THR A 81 -0.85 15.31 -10.74
C THR A 81 0.57 15.05 -10.27
N ARG A 82 1.46 14.59 -11.17
CA ARG A 82 2.88 14.40 -10.86
C ARG A 82 3.63 15.72 -10.67
N GLU A 83 3.43 16.70 -11.55
CA GLU A 83 4.05 18.02 -11.44
C GLU A 83 3.57 18.79 -10.19
N VAL A 84 2.30 18.68 -9.84
CA VAL A 84 1.73 19.29 -8.62
C VAL A 84 2.29 18.61 -7.37
N GLN A 85 2.40 17.28 -7.36
CA GLN A 85 3.01 16.54 -6.24
C GLN A 85 4.51 16.84 -6.11
N GLU A 86 5.26 16.92 -7.23
CA GLU A 86 6.68 17.26 -7.24
C GLU A 86 6.91 18.69 -6.74
N LYS A 87 6.17 19.68 -7.26
CA LYS A 87 6.24 21.06 -6.75
C LYS A 87 5.91 21.12 -5.26
N GLN A 88 4.81 20.50 -4.83
CA GLN A 88 4.43 20.45 -3.42
C GLN A 88 5.53 19.80 -2.55
N TYR A 89 6.26 18.80 -3.03
CA TYR A 89 7.38 18.19 -2.30
C TYR A 89 8.56 19.16 -2.16
N PHE A 90 9.00 19.78 -3.25
CA PHE A 90 10.15 20.70 -3.26
C PHE A 90 9.85 22.05 -2.60
N ASP A 91 8.59 22.48 -2.61
CA ASP A 91 8.13 23.72 -1.96
C ASP A 91 7.91 23.52 -0.44
N THR A 92 7.74 22.28 0.02
CA THR A 92 7.58 21.98 1.45
C THR A 92 8.94 21.94 2.15
N SER A 93 9.12 22.77 3.17
CA SER A 93 10.38 22.80 3.93
C SER A 93 10.73 21.46 4.60
N VAL A 94 12.03 21.19 4.75
CA VAL A 94 12.57 19.97 5.38
C VAL A 94 11.98 19.74 6.78
N LEU A 95 11.79 20.81 7.56
CA LEU A 95 11.26 20.71 8.92
C LEU A 95 9.79 20.23 8.93
N ILE A 96 8.99 20.65 7.95
CA ILE A 96 7.60 20.20 7.81
C ILE A 96 7.57 18.72 7.41
N HIS A 97 8.39 18.32 6.44
CA HIS A 97 8.53 16.89 6.07
C HIS A 97 8.93 16.03 7.28
N ALA A 98 9.92 16.48 8.05
CA ALA A 98 10.37 15.76 9.24
C ALA A 98 9.26 15.64 10.29
N LYS A 99 8.55 16.73 10.60
CA LYS A 99 7.44 16.73 11.57
C LYS A 99 6.30 15.79 11.13
N ASN A 100 6.00 15.72 9.84
CA ASN A 100 4.95 14.85 9.31
C ASN A 100 5.34 13.35 9.34
N ARG A 101 6.65 13.03 9.36
CA ARG A 101 7.14 11.64 9.38
C ARG A 101 7.48 11.16 10.79
N ILE A 102 8.01 12.04 11.66
CA ILE A 102 8.59 11.64 12.94
C ILE A 102 7.58 10.91 13.83
N GLY A 103 6.32 11.35 13.86
CA GLY A 103 5.28 10.67 14.65
C GLY A 103 5.07 9.23 14.21
N TRP A 104 4.97 9.01 12.89
CA TRP A 104 4.82 7.67 12.33
C TRP A 104 6.07 6.81 12.49
N LEU A 105 7.25 7.37 12.25
CA LEU A 105 8.53 6.66 12.42
C LEU A 105 8.79 6.30 13.88
N LEU A 106 8.45 7.16 14.83
CA LEU A 106 8.54 6.86 16.26
C LEU A 106 7.60 5.71 16.63
N PHE A 107 6.37 5.71 16.12
CA PHE A 107 5.45 4.61 16.32
C PHE A 107 6.03 3.27 15.80
N LEU A 108 6.56 3.25 14.57
CA LEU A 108 7.19 2.06 14.00
C LEU A 108 8.42 1.61 14.82
N MET A 109 9.27 2.55 15.21
CA MET A 109 10.46 2.27 16.03
C MET A 109 10.07 1.67 17.39
N LEU A 110 9.06 2.22 18.05
CA LEU A 110 8.55 1.69 19.32
C LEU A 110 7.90 0.32 19.12
N SER A 111 7.17 0.09 18.03
CA SER A 111 6.62 -1.23 17.75
C SER A 111 7.70 -2.29 17.50
N ALA A 112 8.86 -1.91 16.95
CA ALA A 112 9.99 -2.80 16.75
C ALA A 112 10.63 -3.30 18.07
N THR A 113 10.39 -2.64 19.21
CA THR A 113 10.88 -3.13 20.53
C THR A 113 10.19 -4.44 20.93
N ILE A 114 9.01 -4.73 20.37
CA ILE A 114 8.33 -6.03 20.53
C ILE A 114 9.21 -7.13 19.94
N THR A 115 9.69 -6.95 18.71
CA THR A 115 10.60 -7.87 18.02
C THR A 115 11.90 -8.04 18.82
N GLN A 116 12.45 -6.94 19.35
CA GLN A 116 13.62 -6.98 20.23
C GLN A 116 13.39 -7.84 21.48
N THR A 117 12.23 -7.71 22.12
CA THR A 117 11.87 -8.50 23.31
C THR A 117 11.72 -9.99 22.97
N ILE A 118 11.15 -10.31 21.80
CA ILE A 118 11.03 -11.70 21.31
C ILE A 118 12.43 -12.29 21.07
N ILE A 119 13.35 -11.55 20.47
CA ILE A 119 14.73 -12.02 20.28
C ILE A 119 15.39 -12.28 21.63
N ALA A 120 15.26 -11.35 22.60
CA ALA A 120 15.83 -11.53 23.93
C ALA A 120 15.29 -12.77 24.66
N HIS A 121 14.03 -13.15 24.42
CA HIS A 121 13.46 -14.38 24.97
C HIS A 121 14.19 -15.66 24.51
N TYR A 122 14.78 -15.65 23.31
CA TYR A 122 15.48 -16.80 22.73
C TYR A 122 17.01 -16.74 22.91
N GLU A 123 17.52 -15.94 23.85
CA GLU A 123 18.96 -15.80 24.16
C GLU A 123 19.67 -17.14 24.33
N SER A 124 19.07 -18.08 25.07
CA SER A 124 19.62 -19.43 25.29
C SER A 124 19.83 -20.21 24.00
N ALA A 125 18.91 -20.11 23.04
CA ALA A 125 19.01 -20.80 21.77
C ALA A 125 20.17 -20.25 20.91
N PHE A 126 20.40 -18.95 20.95
CA PHE A 126 21.53 -18.31 20.29
C PHE A 126 22.87 -18.64 20.94
N ALA A 127 22.91 -18.70 22.27
CA ALA A 127 24.11 -19.08 23.01
C ALA A 127 24.55 -20.51 22.64
N ALA A 128 23.59 -21.40 22.39
CA ALA A 128 23.87 -22.77 21.96
C ALA A 128 24.24 -22.88 20.48
N VAL A 129 23.55 -22.14 19.60
CA VAL A 129 23.83 -22.15 18.16
C VAL A 129 23.88 -20.71 17.61
N PRO A 130 25.04 -20.03 17.73
CA PRO A 130 25.18 -18.63 17.30
C PRO A 130 24.87 -18.41 15.81
N LEU A 131 25.06 -19.44 14.99
CA LEU A 131 24.77 -19.41 13.56
C LEU A 131 23.29 -19.10 13.26
N LEU A 132 22.37 -19.39 14.18
CA LEU A 132 20.93 -19.13 13.97
C LEU A 132 20.63 -17.64 13.74
N VAL A 133 21.42 -16.74 14.34
CA VAL A 133 21.29 -15.29 14.17
C VAL A 133 21.47 -14.89 12.70
N SER A 134 22.38 -15.55 11.98
CA SER A 134 22.70 -15.20 10.58
C SER A 134 21.54 -15.41 9.61
N PHE A 135 20.54 -16.21 9.99
CA PHE A 135 19.36 -16.49 9.17
C PHE A 135 18.17 -15.56 9.48
N ILE A 136 18.22 -14.79 10.57
CA ILE A 136 17.12 -13.90 10.95
C ILE A 136 16.80 -12.92 9.82
N PRO A 137 17.76 -12.12 9.29
CA PRO A 137 17.44 -11.12 8.26
C PRO A 137 16.81 -11.77 7.02
N MET A 138 17.32 -12.92 6.60
CA MET A 138 16.79 -13.63 5.43
C MET A 138 15.33 -14.07 5.63
N LEU A 139 15.00 -14.59 6.81
CA LEU A 139 13.63 -15.04 7.13
C LEU A 139 12.67 -13.86 7.24
N THR A 140 13.06 -12.81 7.97
CA THR A 140 12.22 -11.62 8.18
C THR A 140 12.01 -10.87 6.86
N ASP A 141 13.07 -10.65 6.07
CA ASP A 141 12.98 -9.95 4.78
C ASP A 141 12.15 -10.74 3.78
N THR A 142 12.35 -12.06 3.69
CA THR A 142 11.56 -12.89 2.77
C THR A 142 10.08 -12.88 3.17
N GLY A 143 9.79 -12.97 4.47
CA GLY A 143 8.44 -12.82 5.00
C GLY A 143 7.84 -11.46 4.62
N GLY A 144 8.51 -10.36 4.97
CA GLY A 144 8.06 -8.99 4.73
C GLY A 144 7.81 -8.71 3.24
N ASN A 145 8.69 -9.19 2.36
CA ASN A 145 8.53 -9.09 0.91
C ASN A 145 7.32 -9.89 0.40
N CYS A 146 7.14 -11.13 0.88
CA CYS A 146 5.99 -11.96 0.51
C CYS A 146 4.67 -11.32 0.96
N GLY A 147 4.61 -10.81 2.19
CA GLY A 147 3.43 -10.14 2.74
C GLY A 147 3.11 -8.84 1.99
N SER A 148 4.13 -8.02 1.70
CA SER A 148 3.97 -6.77 0.94
C SER A 148 3.51 -7.02 -0.50
N GLN A 149 4.01 -8.08 -1.15
CA GLN A 149 3.55 -8.46 -2.48
C GLN A 149 2.07 -8.82 -2.47
N SER A 150 1.63 -9.67 -1.54
CA SER A 150 0.21 -10.03 -1.43
C SER A 150 -0.64 -8.80 -1.09
N SER A 151 -0.18 -7.96 -0.16
CA SER A 151 -0.89 -6.74 0.24
C SER A 151 -1.07 -5.76 -0.92
N THR A 152 -0.04 -5.55 -1.73
CA THR A 152 -0.12 -4.63 -2.87
C THR A 152 -1.20 -5.06 -3.86
N LEU A 153 -1.32 -6.36 -4.13
CA LEU A 153 -2.36 -6.91 -4.99
C LEU A 153 -3.76 -6.73 -4.40
N ILE A 154 -3.91 -6.94 -3.09
CA ILE A 154 -5.20 -6.76 -2.42
C ILE A 154 -5.59 -5.28 -2.34
N ILE A 155 -4.68 -4.38 -2.00
CA ILE A 155 -4.93 -2.93 -1.96
C ILE A 155 -5.38 -2.45 -3.34
N ARG A 156 -4.71 -2.89 -4.41
CA ARG A 156 -5.12 -2.58 -5.78
C ARG A 156 -6.51 -3.13 -6.09
N GLY A 157 -6.80 -4.37 -5.71
CA GLY A 157 -8.13 -4.95 -5.91
C GLY A 157 -9.23 -4.22 -5.14
N ILE A 158 -8.95 -3.73 -3.93
CA ILE A 158 -9.86 -2.87 -3.17
C ILE A 158 -10.07 -1.53 -3.90
N ALA A 159 -8.99 -0.89 -4.37
CA ALA A 159 -9.05 0.40 -5.06
C ALA A 159 -9.78 0.34 -6.42
N LEU A 160 -9.85 -0.84 -7.04
CA LEU A 160 -10.58 -1.10 -8.29
C LEU A 160 -11.99 -1.68 -8.06
N ASP A 161 -12.45 -1.74 -6.80
CA ASP A 161 -13.71 -2.41 -6.41
C ASP A 161 -13.84 -3.88 -6.88
N GLU A 162 -12.71 -4.53 -7.19
CA GLU A 162 -12.64 -5.94 -7.61
C GLU A 162 -12.65 -6.90 -6.41
N ILE A 163 -12.18 -6.44 -5.25
CA ILE A 163 -12.02 -7.24 -4.04
C ILE A 163 -12.64 -6.48 -2.86
N GLY A 164 -13.66 -7.08 -2.23
CA GLY A 164 -14.25 -6.57 -1.00
C GLY A 164 -13.94 -7.43 0.22
N PHE A 165 -14.30 -6.94 1.40
CA PHE A 165 -14.20 -7.72 2.65
C PHE A 165 -14.97 -9.06 2.59
N ARG A 166 -16.04 -9.14 1.78
CA ARG A 166 -16.84 -10.35 1.59
C ARG A 166 -16.04 -11.49 0.92
N ASP A 167 -14.99 -11.15 0.19
CA ASP A 167 -14.14 -12.12 -0.52
C ASP A 167 -12.99 -12.67 0.33
N ILE A 168 -12.89 -12.29 1.62
CA ILE A 168 -11.75 -12.63 2.49
C ILE A 168 -11.37 -14.11 2.45
N PHE A 169 -12.34 -15.03 2.57
CA PHE A 169 -12.07 -16.46 2.53
C PHE A 169 -11.61 -16.94 1.15
N LYS A 170 -12.17 -16.38 0.07
CA LYS A 170 -11.79 -16.70 -1.31
C LYS A 170 -10.36 -16.22 -1.61
N VAL A 171 -10.02 -15.03 -1.12
CA VAL A 171 -8.67 -14.46 -1.20
C VAL A 171 -7.67 -15.31 -0.40
N MET A 172 -7.98 -15.61 0.87
CA MET A 172 -7.11 -16.45 1.71
C MET A 172 -6.86 -17.81 1.08
N PHE A 173 -7.89 -18.47 0.54
CA PHE A 173 -7.73 -19.78 -0.10
C PHE A 173 -6.88 -19.72 -1.39
N LYS A 174 -6.94 -18.61 -2.14
CA LYS A 174 -6.03 -18.37 -3.26
C LYS A 174 -4.60 -18.16 -2.76
N GLU A 175 -4.39 -17.32 -1.77
CA GLU A 175 -3.06 -17.01 -1.24
C GLU A 175 -2.39 -18.21 -0.56
N VAL A 176 -3.13 -19.10 0.10
CA VAL A 176 -2.59 -20.35 0.65
C VAL A 176 -1.98 -21.23 -0.44
N ARG A 177 -2.63 -21.35 -1.60
CA ARG A 177 -2.11 -22.12 -2.74
C ARG A 177 -0.88 -21.47 -3.35
N VAL A 178 -0.88 -20.14 -3.46
CA VAL A 178 0.30 -19.37 -3.89
C VAL A 178 1.45 -19.55 -2.89
N ALA A 179 1.16 -19.49 -1.58
CA ALA A 179 2.14 -19.69 -0.52
C ALA A 179 2.79 -21.07 -0.60
N LEU A 180 2.00 -22.12 -0.87
CA LEU A 180 2.53 -23.48 -1.03
C LEU A 180 3.55 -23.56 -2.17
N LEU A 181 3.21 -23.03 -3.35
CA LEU A 181 4.10 -23.08 -4.52
C LEU A 181 5.36 -22.23 -4.32
N VAL A 182 5.19 -21.00 -3.82
CA VAL A 182 6.31 -20.07 -3.59
C VAL A 182 7.25 -20.60 -2.52
N SER A 183 6.70 -21.10 -1.40
CA SER A 183 7.52 -21.64 -0.32
C SER A 183 8.28 -22.89 -0.71
N LEU A 184 7.70 -23.79 -1.52
CA LEU A 184 8.40 -24.98 -2.00
C LEU A 184 9.63 -24.60 -2.83
N GLY A 185 9.49 -23.63 -3.74
CA GLY A 185 10.59 -23.14 -4.56
C GLY A 185 11.69 -22.47 -3.73
N LEU A 186 11.31 -21.55 -2.83
CA LEU A 186 12.26 -20.82 -2.00
C LEU A 186 12.95 -21.72 -0.98
N ALA A 187 12.22 -22.64 -0.33
CA ALA A 187 12.77 -23.59 0.62
C ALA A 187 13.72 -24.60 -0.07
N ALA A 188 13.42 -25.04 -1.29
CA ALA A 188 14.32 -25.92 -2.05
C ALA A 188 15.65 -25.22 -2.39
N VAL A 189 15.58 -24.01 -2.94
CA VAL A 189 16.79 -23.23 -3.28
C VAL A 189 17.62 -22.92 -2.03
N ASN A 190 16.97 -22.48 -0.96
CA ASN A 190 17.64 -22.15 0.29
C ASN A 190 18.22 -23.39 0.98
N GLY A 191 17.49 -24.52 0.98
CA GLY A 191 17.96 -25.79 1.51
C GLY A 191 19.21 -26.30 0.79
N ILE A 192 19.23 -26.23 -0.55
CA ILE A 192 20.42 -26.58 -1.35
C ILE A 192 21.59 -25.67 -0.98
N TYR A 193 21.38 -24.36 -0.91
CA TYR A 193 22.41 -23.41 -0.49
C TYR A 193 22.99 -23.76 0.88
N ILE A 194 22.14 -24.07 1.87
CA ILE A 194 22.58 -24.42 3.23
C ILE A 194 23.37 -25.73 3.24
N LEU A 195 22.91 -26.75 2.51
CA LEU A 195 23.61 -28.03 2.38
C LEU A 195 25.01 -27.86 1.79
N LEU A 196 25.14 -27.02 0.75
CA LEU A 196 26.42 -26.76 0.09
C LEU A 196 27.35 -25.91 0.94
N ARG A 197 26.83 -24.93 1.68
CA ARG A 197 27.64 -23.95 2.43
C ARG A 197 28.04 -24.44 3.81
N TYR A 198 27.12 -25.08 4.53
CA TYR A 198 27.28 -25.44 5.94
C TYR A 198 27.40 -26.95 6.16
N HIS A 199 27.20 -27.76 5.12
CA HIS A 199 27.26 -29.23 5.19
C HIS A 199 26.41 -29.83 6.31
N ASN A 200 25.31 -29.15 6.68
CA ASN A 200 24.45 -29.52 7.80
C ASN A 200 23.01 -29.71 7.31
N GLY A 201 22.61 -30.98 7.18
CA GLY A 201 21.27 -31.34 6.72
C GLY A 201 20.16 -30.97 7.69
N MET A 202 20.41 -31.05 9.00
CA MET A 202 19.45 -30.67 10.03
C MET A 202 19.16 -29.17 9.97
N LEU A 203 20.20 -28.35 9.80
CA LEU A 203 20.05 -26.90 9.62
C LEU A 203 19.27 -26.58 8.34
N ALA A 204 19.56 -27.28 7.23
CA ALA A 204 18.82 -27.08 5.97
C ALA A 204 17.33 -27.36 6.12
N VAL A 205 16.96 -28.46 6.80
CA VAL A 205 15.55 -28.82 7.07
C VAL A 205 14.90 -27.80 8.01
N LEU A 206 15.59 -27.40 9.07
CA LEU A 206 15.11 -26.42 10.05
C LEU A 206 14.76 -25.09 9.37
N ILE A 207 15.68 -24.56 8.55
CA ILE A 207 15.46 -23.29 7.84
C ILE A 207 14.38 -23.46 6.76
N ALA A 208 14.35 -24.58 6.03
CA ALA A 208 13.31 -24.83 5.03
C ALA A 208 11.90 -24.82 5.64
N ILE A 209 11.69 -25.54 6.75
CA ILE A 209 10.39 -25.58 7.43
C ILE A 209 10.03 -24.19 7.98
N SER A 210 11.00 -23.50 8.59
CA SER A 210 10.80 -22.15 9.15
C SER A 210 10.41 -21.15 8.06
N LEU A 211 11.13 -21.17 6.94
CA LEU A 211 10.86 -20.30 5.79
C LEU A 211 9.48 -20.56 5.20
N THR A 212 9.09 -21.84 5.05
CA THR A 212 7.75 -22.20 4.59
C THR A 212 6.67 -21.65 5.52
N ALA A 213 6.77 -21.89 6.82
CA ALA A 213 5.80 -21.39 7.79
C ALA A 213 5.72 -19.86 7.80
N THR A 214 6.87 -19.17 7.72
CA THR A 214 6.95 -17.71 7.60
C THR A 214 6.24 -17.19 6.35
N ILE A 215 6.45 -17.79 5.18
CA ILE A 215 5.80 -17.36 3.93
C ILE A 215 4.28 -17.50 4.01
N PHE A 216 3.79 -18.60 4.58
CA PHE A 216 2.35 -18.80 4.77
C PHE A 216 1.76 -17.73 5.69
N MET A 217 2.37 -17.50 6.85
CA MET A 217 1.94 -16.48 7.79
C MET A 217 1.96 -15.09 7.14
N ALA A 218 3.05 -14.74 6.44
CA ALA A 218 3.21 -13.45 5.81
C ALA A 218 2.18 -13.18 4.72
N LYS A 219 1.87 -14.18 3.87
CA LYS A 219 0.84 -14.04 2.84
C LYS A 219 -0.56 -13.89 3.41
N LEU A 220 -0.86 -14.59 4.50
CA LEU A 220 -2.14 -14.44 5.20
C LEU A 220 -2.27 -13.06 5.83
N ILE A 221 -1.24 -12.57 6.54
CA ILE A 221 -1.24 -11.21 7.10
C ILE A 221 -1.37 -10.18 5.97
N GLY A 222 -0.59 -10.35 4.91
CA GLY A 222 -0.56 -9.44 3.76
C GLY A 222 -1.90 -9.32 3.04
N CYS A 223 -2.71 -10.38 3.00
CA CYS A 223 -4.03 -10.29 2.37
C CYS A 223 -5.15 -9.87 3.32
N VAL A 224 -5.07 -10.24 4.61
CA VAL A 224 -6.11 -9.95 5.60
C VAL A 224 -6.04 -8.49 6.06
N LEU A 225 -4.84 -7.98 6.33
CA LEU A 225 -4.68 -6.66 6.95
C LEU A 225 -5.26 -5.51 6.08
N PRO A 226 -5.04 -5.46 4.75
CA PRO A 226 -5.68 -4.45 3.89
C PRO A 226 -7.21 -4.55 3.85
N LEU A 227 -7.78 -5.76 3.88
CA LEU A 227 -9.24 -5.96 3.87
C LEU A 227 -9.88 -5.43 5.15
N PHE A 228 -9.22 -5.64 6.29
CA PHE A 228 -9.67 -5.07 7.57
C PHE A 228 -9.50 -3.55 7.60
N ALA A 229 -8.40 -3.02 7.10
CA ALA A 229 -8.20 -1.57 6.99
C ALA A 229 -9.31 -0.92 6.16
N GLY A 230 -9.61 -1.48 4.98
CA GLY A 230 -10.71 -0.99 4.12
C GLY A 230 -12.08 -1.07 4.80
N LYS A 231 -12.35 -2.12 5.58
CA LYS A 231 -13.60 -2.24 6.35
C LYS A 231 -13.71 -1.20 7.47
N LEU A 232 -12.59 -0.78 8.06
CA LEU A 232 -12.54 0.23 9.12
C LEU A 232 -12.44 1.67 8.56
N HIS A 233 -12.57 1.86 7.25
CA HIS A 233 -12.40 3.15 6.57
C HIS A 233 -11.01 3.79 6.82
N LEU A 234 -10.00 2.96 7.07
CA LEU A 234 -8.60 3.37 7.14
C LEU A 234 -7.95 3.17 5.78
N ASP A 235 -7.03 4.06 5.39
CA ASP A 235 -6.30 3.95 4.13
C ASP A 235 -5.38 2.71 4.15
N PRO A 236 -5.69 1.66 3.35
CA PRO A 236 -4.89 0.45 3.31
C PRO A 236 -3.47 0.69 2.78
N ALA A 237 -3.27 1.69 1.92
CA ALA A 237 -1.97 1.97 1.29
C ALA A 237 -0.96 2.56 2.28
N ILE A 238 -1.42 3.42 3.19
CA ILE A 238 -0.57 4.06 4.21
C ILE A 238 -0.20 3.07 5.31
N MET A 239 -1.16 2.25 5.73
CA MET A 239 -1.00 1.40 6.91
C MET A 239 -0.34 0.07 6.61
N ALA A 240 -0.66 -0.56 5.48
CA ALA A 240 -0.38 -1.98 5.33
C ALA A 240 1.12 -2.28 5.23
N ALA A 241 1.88 -1.58 4.38
CA ALA A 241 3.26 -2.00 4.12
C ALA A 241 4.15 -2.00 5.38
N PRO A 242 4.22 -0.92 6.21
CA PRO A 242 5.08 -0.92 7.40
C PRO A 242 4.55 -1.77 8.56
N LEU A 243 3.22 -1.89 8.69
CA LEU A 243 2.63 -2.74 9.73
C LEU A 243 2.81 -4.22 9.41
N ILE A 244 2.67 -4.60 8.14
CA ILE A 244 2.90 -5.97 7.68
C ILE A 244 4.32 -6.40 8.04
N THR A 245 5.34 -5.61 7.69
CA THR A 245 6.73 -5.98 8.00
C THR A 245 6.93 -6.14 9.49
N THR A 246 6.44 -5.22 10.32
CA THR A 246 6.57 -5.32 11.79
C THR A 246 5.94 -6.60 12.36
N ILE A 247 4.71 -6.93 11.95
CA ILE A 247 4.00 -8.13 12.43
C ILE A 247 4.70 -9.40 11.91
N VAL A 248 5.11 -9.38 10.64
CA VAL A 248 5.79 -10.52 10.02
C VAL A 248 7.17 -10.73 10.62
N ASP A 249 7.92 -9.68 10.97
CA ASP A 249 9.23 -9.81 11.63
C ASP A 249 9.08 -10.52 12.96
N ALA A 250 8.18 -10.03 13.82
CA ALA A 250 7.89 -10.64 15.11
C ALA A 250 7.45 -12.10 14.96
N GLY A 251 6.48 -12.36 14.07
CA GLY A 251 5.96 -13.71 13.84
C GLY A 251 6.98 -14.66 13.23
N SER A 252 7.84 -14.19 12.32
CA SER A 252 8.88 -15.00 11.67
C SER A 252 9.91 -15.47 12.68
N ILE A 253 10.33 -14.58 13.60
CA ILE A 253 11.25 -14.92 14.69
C ILE A 253 10.60 -15.94 15.62
N MET A 254 9.34 -15.73 16.02
CA MET A 254 8.62 -16.68 16.87
C MET A 254 8.53 -18.07 16.21
N ILE A 255 8.15 -18.14 14.93
CA ILE A 255 8.06 -19.39 14.16
C ILE A 255 9.43 -20.05 14.11
N TYR A 256 10.45 -19.30 13.70
CA TYR A 256 11.81 -19.80 13.52
C TYR A 256 12.39 -20.38 14.79
N PHE A 257 12.34 -19.65 15.91
CA PHE A 257 12.90 -20.14 17.16
C PHE A 257 12.05 -21.22 17.82
N THR A 258 10.73 -21.21 17.65
CA THR A 258 9.88 -22.34 18.09
C THR A 258 10.27 -23.62 17.36
N ILE A 259 10.56 -23.53 16.06
CA ILE A 259 10.99 -24.68 15.26
C ILE A 259 12.41 -25.09 15.67
N ALA A 260 13.31 -24.12 15.83
CA ALA A 260 14.70 -24.39 16.20
C ALA A 260 14.83 -25.04 17.58
N THR A 261 14.17 -24.50 18.61
CA THR A 261 14.17 -25.05 19.97
C THR A 261 13.64 -26.49 20.00
N LYS A 262 12.56 -26.78 19.27
CA LYS A 262 11.99 -28.14 19.16
C LYS A 262 12.88 -29.12 18.40
N LEU A 263 13.47 -28.71 17.28
CA LEU A 263 14.32 -29.59 16.45
C LEU A 263 15.70 -29.82 17.03
N LEU A 264 16.29 -28.79 17.65
CA LEU A 264 17.64 -28.83 18.21
C LEU A 264 17.65 -29.26 19.68
N GLY A 265 16.48 -29.31 20.33
CA GLY A 265 16.34 -29.71 21.73
C GLY A 265 16.94 -28.72 22.72
N VAL A 266 17.04 -27.44 22.34
CA VAL A 266 17.59 -26.38 23.18
C VAL A 266 16.46 -25.52 23.72
N VAL A 267 16.44 -25.31 25.03
CA VAL A 267 15.50 -24.42 25.75
C VAL A 267 16.28 -23.25 26.32
#